data_AF-A0AAW0JZX6-F1
#
_entry.id   AF-A0AAW0JZX6-F1
#
_cell.length_a   1.000
_cell.length_b   1.000
_cell.length_c   1.000
_cell.angle_alpha   90.00
_cell.angle_beta   90.00
_cell.angle_gamma   90.00
#
_symmetry.space_group_name_H-M   'P 1'
#
loop_
_entity.id
_entity.type
_entity.pdbx_description
1 polymer ?
#
loop_
_entity_poly.entity_id
_entity_poly.type
_entity_poly.pdbx_seq_one_letter_code
_entity_poly.pdbx_strand_id
1 'polypeptide(L)'
;MPTMQPVQRWGVPPLNWDDTVVAYAQNYANWRIGDCNLVHSSMQEYGENHAWSSADLSSMETVKMWVDEKVNYDYKSNSGGLEQLSLCRMC
;
A
#
# COMPACT_ATOMS: atom_id res chain seq x y z
N MET A 1 0.29 -10.76 -16.44
CA MET A 1 0.50 -9.82 -15.30
C MET A 1 1.70 -10.30 -14.51
N PRO A 2 2.54 -9.43 -13.93
CA PRO A 2 3.69 -9.86 -13.13
C PRO A 2 3.20 -10.50 -11.82
N THR A 3 3.72 -11.68 -11.48
CA THR A 3 3.44 -12.35 -10.20
C THR A 3 4.10 -11.62 -9.04
N MET A 4 3.37 -11.41 -7.94
CA MET A 4 3.94 -10.86 -6.69
C MET A 4 4.82 -11.89 -5.97
N GLN A 5 6.06 -12.07 -6.47
CA GLN A 5 7.05 -12.97 -5.88
C GLN A 5 7.50 -12.67 -4.42
N PRO A 6 7.37 -11.45 -3.83
CA PRO A 6 7.88 -11.19 -2.48
C PRO A 6 7.29 -12.07 -1.35
N VAL A 7 6.01 -12.40 -1.39
CA VAL A 7 5.30 -13.05 -0.26
C VAL A 7 5.59 -14.55 -0.10
N GLN A 8 5.73 -15.29 -1.21
CA GLN A 8 5.90 -16.75 -1.16
C GLN A 8 7.15 -17.21 -0.39
N ARG A 9 8.19 -16.36 -0.29
CA ARG A 9 9.42 -16.67 0.46
C ARG A 9 9.20 -16.81 1.98
N TRP A 10 8.11 -16.25 2.51
CA TRP A 10 7.87 -16.15 3.96
C TRP A 10 6.73 -17.03 4.45
N GLY A 11 6.24 -17.96 3.60
CA GLY A 11 5.10 -18.83 3.93
C GLY A 11 3.73 -18.14 3.90
N VAL A 12 3.69 -16.85 3.56
CA VAL A 12 2.44 -16.09 3.41
C VAL A 12 1.74 -16.53 2.11
N PRO A 13 0.44 -16.90 2.15
CA PRO A 13 -0.31 -17.22 0.94
C PRO A 13 -0.33 -16.06 -0.07
N PRO A 14 -0.42 -16.33 -1.38
CA PRO A 14 -0.60 -15.28 -2.38
C PRO A 14 -1.95 -14.56 -2.16
N LEU A 15 -1.95 -13.24 -2.34
CA LEU A 15 -3.19 -12.46 -2.35
C LEU A 15 -4.00 -12.77 -3.62
N ASN A 16 -5.33 -12.82 -3.47
CA ASN A 16 -6.26 -12.84 -4.59
C ASN A 16 -6.72 -11.41 -4.92
N TRP A 17 -7.15 -11.20 -6.16
CA TRP A 17 -7.75 -9.95 -6.60
C TRP A 17 -9.24 -9.93 -6.23
N ASP A 18 -9.73 -8.79 -5.73
CA ASP A 18 -11.14 -8.57 -5.39
C ASP A 18 -11.57 -7.20 -5.95
N ASP A 19 -12.46 -7.22 -6.94
CA ASP A 19 -12.92 -6.00 -7.63
C ASP A 19 -13.70 -5.05 -6.70
N THR A 20 -14.22 -5.53 -5.57
CA THR A 20 -14.84 -4.71 -4.52
C THR A 20 -13.82 -3.82 -3.83
N VAL A 21 -12.67 -4.39 -3.45
CA VAL A 21 -11.55 -3.69 -2.81
C VAL A 21 -10.91 -2.71 -3.80
N VAL A 22 -10.83 -3.09 -5.07
CA VAL A 22 -10.32 -2.23 -6.16
C VAL A 22 -11.22 -1.02 -6.39
N ALA A 23 -12.54 -1.24 -6.46
CA ALA A 23 -13.51 -0.14 -6.57
C ALA A 23 -13.46 0.79 -5.35
N TYR A 24 -13.30 0.23 -4.14
CA TYR A 24 -13.12 1.01 -2.91
C TYR A 24 -11.87 1.90 -2.97
N ALA A 25 -10.70 1.30 -3.23
CA ALA A 25 -9.43 2.01 -3.28
C ALA A 25 -9.39 3.09 -4.38
N GLN A 26 -9.94 2.79 -5.56
CA GLN A 26 -10.02 3.77 -6.66
C GLN A 26 -10.93 4.94 -6.30
N ASN A 27 -12.07 4.70 -5.65
CA ASN A 27 -12.96 5.76 -5.19
C ASN A 27 -12.31 6.63 -4.10
N TYR A 28 -11.57 6.03 -3.17
CA TYR A 28 -10.87 6.78 -2.12
C TYR A 28 -9.74 7.65 -2.68
N ALA A 29 -8.94 7.12 -3.61
CA ALA A 29 -7.92 7.89 -4.33
C ALA A 29 -8.54 9.04 -5.15
N ASN A 30 -9.65 8.78 -5.87
CA ASN A 30 -10.39 9.79 -6.62
C ASN A 30 -10.97 10.91 -5.74
N TRP A 31 -11.35 10.61 -4.49
CA TRP A 31 -11.85 11.64 -3.57
C TRP A 31 -10.72 12.53 -3.03
N ARG A 32 -9.56 11.93 -2.72
CA ARG A 32 -8.38 12.64 -2.19
C ARG A 32 -7.52 13.34 -3.25
N ILE A 33 -7.73 13.08 -4.53
CA ILE A 33 -7.00 13.76 -5.63
C ILE A 33 -7.09 15.31 -5.55
N GLY A 34 -8.11 15.84 -4.86
CA GLY A 34 -8.31 17.27 -4.64
C GLY A 34 -7.57 17.87 -3.43
N ASP A 35 -7.01 17.05 -2.54
CA ASP A 35 -6.25 17.51 -1.35
C ASP A 35 -4.85 16.89 -1.21
N CYS A 36 -4.58 15.76 -1.90
CA CYS A 36 -3.38 14.94 -1.82
C CYS A 36 -2.93 14.61 -0.37
N ASN A 37 -3.86 14.56 0.59
CA ASN A 37 -3.56 14.33 2.00
C ASN A 37 -3.41 12.84 2.33
N LEU A 38 -2.36 12.55 3.11
CA LEU A 38 -1.99 11.20 3.55
C LEU A 38 -2.79 10.75 4.79
N VAL A 39 -4.09 10.57 4.60
CA VAL A 39 -5.02 10.22 5.68
C VAL A 39 -5.70 8.90 5.33
N HIS A 40 -5.61 7.92 6.24
CA HIS A 40 -6.36 6.66 6.15
C HIS A 40 -7.86 6.90 6.09
N SER A 41 -8.62 5.99 5.47
CA SER A 41 -10.08 6.10 5.51
C SER A 41 -10.63 5.79 6.91
N SER A 42 -11.88 6.18 7.15
CA SER A 42 -12.57 5.90 8.42
C SER A 42 -13.12 4.47 8.51
N MET A 43 -13.08 3.68 7.42
CA MET A 43 -13.64 2.34 7.35
C MET A 43 -12.57 1.29 7.65
N GLN A 44 -12.69 0.60 8.77
CA GLN A 44 -11.72 -0.40 9.27
C GLN A 44 -11.94 -1.80 8.66
N GLU A 45 -12.66 -1.89 7.54
CA GLU A 45 -13.02 -3.17 6.88
C GLU A 45 -11.90 -3.75 6.02
N TYR A 46 -10.99 -2.90 5.53
CA TYR A 46 -9.84 -3.28 4.70
C TYR A 46 -8.54 -2.69 5.27
N GLY A 47 -7.42 -3.40 5.07
CA GLY A 47 -6.09 -2.84 5.32
C GLY A 47 -5.67 -1.91 4.18
N GLU A 48 -5.03 -0.79 4.51
CA GLU A 48 -4.73 0.27 3.54
C GLU A 48 -3.23 0.49 3.34
N ASN A 49 -2.79 0.37 2.09
CA ASN A 49 -1.49 0.83 1.60
C ASN A 49 -1.71 1.81 0.43
N HIS A 50 -0.71 2.67 0.19
CA HIS A 50 -0.83 3.95 -0.49
C HIS A 50 0.55 4.30 -1.12
N ALA A 51 0.67 4.67 -2.42
CA ALA A 51 1.89 5.14 -3.19
C ALA A 51 1.94 6.60 -3.80
N TRP A 52 2.55 7.62 -3.17
CA TRP A 52 2.64 9.05 -3.61
C TRP A 52 3.95 9.36 -4.33
N SER A 53 3.93 10.36 -5.22
CA SER A 53 5.13 10.92 -5.85
C SER A 53 4.87 12.34 -6.37
N SER A 54 5.94 13.09 -6.65
CA SER A 54 5.86 14.36 -7.41
C SER A 54 6.04 14.18 -8.93
N ALA A 55 6.14 12.93 -9.38
CA ALA A 55 6.31 12.50 -10.77
C ALA A 55 5.61 11.13 -10.97
N ASP A 56 5.42 10.70 -12.22
CA ASP A 56 4.74 9.43 -12.52
C ASP A 56 5.32 8.23 -11.75
N LEU A 57 4.50 7.65 -10.88
CA LEU A 57 4.81 6.42 -10.14
C LEU A 57 4.04 5.24 -10.76
N SER A 58 4.76 4.17 -11.11
CA SER A 58 4.15 2.92 -11.59
C SER A 58 3.77 2.00 -10.42
N SER A 59 2.79 1.11 -10.64
CA SER A 59 2.34 0.15 -9.64
C SER A 59 3.45 -0.79 -9.14
N MET A 60 4.51 -1.03 -9.94
CA MET A 60 5.65 -1.83 -9.53
C MET A 60 6.57 -1.08 -8.56
N GLU A 61 6.77 0.22 -8.77
CA GLU A 61 7.53 1.09 -7.88
C GLU A 61 6.77 1.36 -6.58
N THR A 62 5.45 1.58 -6.66
CA THR A 62 4.53 1.62 -5.52
C THR A 62 4.67 0.39 -4.62
N VAL A 63 4.54 -0.81 -5.17
CA VAL A 63 4.66 -2.06 -4.37
C VAL A 63 6.09 -2.27 -3.86
N LYS A 64 7.11 -1.87 -4.63
CA LYS A 64 8.50 -1.91 -4.17
C LYS A 64 8.75 -0.96 -2.99
N MET A 65 8.16 0.23 -2.98
CA MET A 65 8.28 1.22 -1.90
C MET A 65 7.80 0.61 -0.57
N TRP A 66 6.61 0.02 -0.53
CA TRP A 66 6.07 -0.69 0.64
C TRP A 66 6.98 -1.87 1.07
N VAL A 67 7.46 -2.67 0.11
CA VAL A 67 8.35 -3.80 0.40
C VAL A 67 9.74 -3.34 0.87
N ASP A 68 10.13 -2.09 0.67
CA ASP A 68 11.37 -1.50 1.19
C ASP A 68 11.24 -0.92 2.61
N GLU A 69 10.01 -0.67 3.11
CA GLU A 69 9.75 -0.37 4.54
C GLU A 69 10.25 -1.47 5.50
N LYS A 70 10.52 -2.68 5.00
CA LYS A 70 11.07 -3.84 5.73
C LYS A 70 12.33 -3.57 6.58
N VAL A 71 13.05 -2.49 6.29
CA VAL A 71 14.23 -2.06 7.08
C VAL A 71 13.85 -1.47 8.44
N ASN A 72 12.60 -1.00 8.58
CA ASN A 72 12.03 -0.41 9.79
C ASN A 72 11.21 -1.43 10.61
N TYR A 73 11.27 -2.73 10.28
CA TYR A 73 10.46 -3.78 10.88
C TYR A 73 11.29 -4.73 11.75
N ASP A 74 10.98 -4.84 13.04
CA ASP A 74 11.57 -5.84 13.92
C ASP A 74 10.74 -7.12 13.93
N TYR A 75 11.29 -8.15 13.30
CA TYR A 75 10.74 -9.50 13.20
C TYR A 75 10.69 -10.26 14.55
N LYS A 76 11.39 -9.79 15.60
CA LYS A 76 11.38 -10.43 16.93
C LYS A 76 10.20 -9.99 17.78
N SER A 77 9.85 -8.70 17.72
CA SER A 77 8.71 -8.10 18.41
C SER A 77 7.45 -8.02 17.54
N ASN A 78 7.56 -8.31 16.23
CA ASN A 78 6.49 -8.19 15.25
C ASN A 78 5.95 -6.74 15.18
N SER A 79 6.86 -5.76 15.17
CA SER A 79 6.53 -4.33 15.23
C SER A 79 7.36 -3.48 14.27
N GLY A 80 6.72 -2.52 13.60
CA GLY A 80 7.39 -1.50 12.79
C GLY A 80 7.65 -0.20 13.56
N GLY A 81 8.54 0.63 13.04
CA GLY A 81 8.63 2.05 13.41
C GLY A 81 7.37 2.83 13.00
N LEU A 82 6.99 3.83 13.80
CA LEU A 82 5.68 4.50 13.74
C LEU A 82 5.52 5.59 12.65
N GLU A 83 6.32 5.57 11.58
CA GLU A 83 6.13 6.51 10.45
C GLU A 83 5.67 5.76 9.19
N GLN A 84 4.43 6.05 8.78
CA GLN A 84 3.71 5.40 7.70
C GLN A 84 4.26 5.85 6.33
N LEU A 85 5.09 5.05 5.68
CA LEU A 85 5.56 5.30 4.30
C LEU A 85 4.72 4.52 3.26
N SER A 86 3.44 4.39 3.60
CA SER A 86 2.35 4.28 2.65
C SER A 86 1.68 5.66 2.49
N LEU A 87 2.31 6.52 1.68
CA LEU A 87 1.85 7.85 1.21
C LEU A 87 1.09 7.64 -0.12
N CYS A 88 -0.05 8.25 -0.51
CA CYS A 88 -0.88 7.71 -1.62
C CYS A 88 -0.82 8.38 -3.02
N ARG A 89 -1.19 7.62 -4.09
CA ARG A 89 -1.29 8.08 -5.51
C ARG A 89 -2.52 8.95 -5.70
N MET A 90 -2.45 10.13 -5.11
CA MET A 90 -3.46 11.19 -5.17
C MET A 90 -2.89 12.41 -5.89
N CYS A 91 -1.57 12.58 -5.83
CA CYS A 91 -0.72 13.27 -6.80
C CYS A 91 0.31 12.23 -7.29
#